data_AF-A0AAW8UA77-F1
#
_entry.id   AF-A0AAW8UA77-F1
#
_cell.length_a   1.000
_cell.length_b   1.000
_cell.length_c   1.000
_cell.angle_alpha   90.00
_cell.angle_beta   90.00
_cell.angle_gamma   90.00
#
_symmetry.space_group_name_H-M   'P 1'
#
loop_
_entity.id
_entity.type
_entity.pdbx_description
1 polymer ?
#
loop_
_entity_poly.entity_id
_entity_poly.type
_entity_poly.pdbx_seq_one_letter_code
_entity_poly.pdbx_strand_id
1 'polypeptide(L)'
;MESKFLKFIKKYKYLLIVLLMLSSLLGTVTLFAQKQDTKLPENPISKEAVSSTVLLAGSDKDVSKALKDSGVKFKKKQEADKQDEQELAKDNSKEVSQKHIDNDELDPGIDKNITPSKLKKKENKSDRTYFTTTIKDGEQVTTEAYKFKIIQKEADLKIEKQQVLVNEQEVDFSGTVILASGENKIEVVMTYSNKKGQTFKVAKNYTVYFNSQIEIKTSLKDNETVEKELFKFEAYAIRNKKEEAISVYLNGKKVESVKDFAYEITLEAGENLIELKAGSDKDTLEESYIINYKKQEDSDHEKESGPPTISVDTLQDGMIVENEKLTFNVTAKTHSGKPLDSFQVYLNDEEIGEEWKKTGEAQYTTHLVESVNTIKIIAVDKEEKSEISYKINFKNKSDGKATFTVQASTVGFPEVIPATEVELEKGVPASEYLIKLLTDYGYSFDHTGKTDKSFYLATIFSNSGDFFNGGSPMIPGDLKTKLFERKLLRDTEDIRNDIYDEVYLPENHNGLGEFDFTSGSGWMYSVNGVYPNVGFSDYYLKDGDSVRLRFTLMLGEDIGGGFNGN
;
A
#
# COMPACT_ATOMS: atom_id res chain seq x y z
N MET A 1 -57.65 -5.09 -6.71
CA MET A 1 -56.66 -5.13 -5.60
C MET A 1 -55.39 -5.76 -6.18
N GLU A 2 -54.45 -4.96 -6.71
CA GLU A 2 -53.23 -5.49 -7.33
C GLU A 2 -52.26 -6.06 -6.26
N SER A 3 -51.75 -7.27 -6.53
CA SER A 3 -50.86 -8.04 -5.66
C SER A 3 -49.55 -7.31 -5.34
N LYS A 4 -49.10 -7.37 -4.08
CA LYS A 4 -47.83 -6.78 -3.59
C LYS A 4 -46.61 -7.19 -4.43
N PHE A 5 -46.65 -8.34 -5.10
CA PHE A 5 -45.59 -8.84 -5.98
C PHE A 5 -45.42 -8.00 -7.25
N LEU A 6 -46.53 -7.52 -7.83
CA LEU A 6 -46.51 -6.71 -9.05
C LEU A 6 -45.90 -5.31 -8.80
N LYS A 7 -46.07 -4.78 -7.57
CA LYS A 7 -45.43 -3.53 -7.14
C LYS A 7 -43.91 -3.68 -6.94
N PHE A 8 -43.43 -4.86 -6.55
CA PHE A 8 -42.00 -5.13 -6.40
C PHE A 8 -41.29 -5.20 -7.76
N ILE A 9 -41.87 -5.92 -8.74
CA ILE A 9 -41.31 -6.02 -10.09
C ILE A 9 -41.25 -4.66 -10.79
N LYS A 10 -42.26 -3.79 -10.62
CA LYS A 10 -42.23 -2.43 -11.16
C LYS A 10 -41.13 -1.56 -10.50
N LYS A 11 -40.82 -1.77 -9.22
CA LYS A 11 -39.82 -0.97 -8.48
C LYS A 11 -38.37 -1.37 -8.81
N TYR A 12 -38.10 -2.61 -9.22
CA TYR A 12 -36.73 -3.13 -9.41
C TYR A 12 -36.43 -3.66 -10.83
N LYS A 13 -37.30 -3.33 -11.81
CA LYS A 13 -37.20 -3.79 -13.21
C LYS A 13 -35.84 -3.51 -13.87
N TYR A 14 -35.20 -2.40 -13.52
CA TYR A 14 -33.91 -2.00 -14.09
C TYR A 14 -32.70 -2.72 -13.50
N LEU A 15 -32.74 -3.07 -12.20
CA LEU A 15 -31.65 -3.82 -11.56
C LEU A 15 -31.55 -5.26 -12.11
N LEU A 16 -32.68 -5.85 -12.50
CA LEU A 16 -32.74 -7.20 -13.05
C LEU A 16 -32.24 -7.29 -14.50
N ILE A 17 -32.35 -6.20 -15.27
CA ILE A 17 -31.91 -6.14 -16.67
C ILE A 17 -30.39 -5.91 -16.76
N VAL A 18 -29.81 -5.14 -15.83
CA VAL A 18 -28.36 -4.92 -15.75
C VAL A 18 -27.59 -6.21 -15.40
N LEU A 19 -28.19 -7.09 -14.59
CA LEU A 19 -27.62 -8.41 -14.25
C LEU A 19 -27.67 -9.42 -15.41
N LEU A 20 -28.50 -9.19 -16.44
CA LEU A 20 -28.65 -10.08 -17.60
C LEU A 20 -27.76 -9.68 -18.79
N MET A 21 -27.18 -8.48 -18.81
CA MET A 21 -26.34 -7.99 -19.93
C MET A 21 -24.83 -8.23 -19.73
N LEU A 22 -24.39 -8.60 -18.53
CA LEU A 22 -22.98 -8.84 -18.21
C LEU A 22 -22.53 -10.31 -18.40
N SER A 23 -23.42 -11.20 -18.87
CA SER A 23 -23.15 -12.64 -19.00
C SER A 23 -22.98 -13.14 -20.44
N SER A 24 -22.64 -12.29 -21.42
CA SER A 24 -22.41 -12.76 -22.79
C SER A 24 -21.26 -12.03 -23.50
N LEU A 25 -20.03 -12.53 -23.39
CA LEU A 25 -19.31 -13.20 -24.49
C LEU A 25 -17.88 -13.60 -24.08
N LEU A 26 -17.57 -14.88 -24.34
CA LEU A 26 -16.26 -15.53 -24.23
C LEU A 26 -15.71 -15.77 -25.66
N GLY A 27 -14.38 -15.64 -25.85
CA GLY A 27 -13.58 -16.34 -26.89
C GLY A 27 -13.37 -15.60 -28.23
N THR A 28 -12.22 -15.64 -28.94
CA THR A 28 -11.03 -16.52 -28.93
C THR A 28 -9.93 -16.04 -29.93
N VAL A 29 -8.63 -16.30 -29.63
CA VAL A 29 -7.52 -16.82 -30.50
C VAL A 29 -6.85 -15.87 -31.55
N THR A 30 -5.52 -15.71 -31.80
CA THR A 30 -4.20 -16.20 -31.29
C THR A 30 -2.98 -15.45 -31.93
N LEU A 31 -1.82 -15.48 -31.24
CA LEU A 31 -0.39 -15.59 -31.67
C LEU A 31 0.28 -14.56 -32.62
N PHE A 32 1.39 -13.93 -32.16
CA PHE A 32 2.79 -14.33 -32.46
C PHE A 32 3.81 -13.52 -31.61
N ALA A 33 4.99 -14.12 -31.41
CA ALA A 33 6.02 -13.81 -30.42
C ALA A 33 7.06 -12.75 -30.81
N GLN A 34 7.72 -12.12 -29.81
CA GLN A 34 9.19 -12.03 -29.78
C GLN A 34 9.77 -11.74 -28.36
N LYS A 35 10.98 -12.27 -28.20
CA LYS A 35 11.81 -12.62 -27.04
C LYS A 35 12.48 -11.43 -26.31
N GLN A 36 12.62 -11.51 -24.99
CA GLN A 36 13.82 -10.99 -24.29
C GLN A 36 14.08 -11.71 -22.95
N ASP A 37 15.35 -12.09 -22.75
CA ASP A 37 15.90 -12.92 -21.68
C ASP A 37 15.90 -12.25 -20.30
N THR A 38 15.64 -13.00 -19.22
CA THR A 38 16.21 -12.71 -17.90
C THR A 38 16.58 -14.01 -17.16
N LYS A 39 17.81 -14.04 -16.66
CA LYS A 39 18.44 -15.15 -15.94
C LYS A 39 17.85 -15.36 -14.55
N LEU A 40 17.78 -16.62 -14.13
CA LEU A 40 17.59 -17.08 -12.76
C LEU A 40 18.79 -16.73 -11.86
N PRO A 41 18.57 -16.37 -10.58
CA PRO A 41 19.58 -16.55 -9.54
C PRO A 41 19.55 -18.00 -8.99
N GLU A 42 20.74 -18.57 -8.79
CA GLU A 42 20.98 -19.88 -8.17
C GLU A 42 21.40 -19.78 -6.69
N ASN A 43 20.84 -20.71 -5.88
CA ASN A 43 21.38 -21.44 -4.70
C ASN A 43 21.85 -20.67 -3.44
N PRO A 44 21.94 -21.27 -2.21
CA PRO A 44 22.18 -22.69 -1.89
C PRO A 44 21.29 -23.31 -0.79
N ILE A 45 21.18 -24.64 -0.78
CA ILE A 45 21.49 -25.55 0.35
C ILE A 45 21.07 -26.95 -0.08
N SER A 46 22.03 -27.63 -0.72
CA SER A 46 22.21 -29.06 -0.56
C SER A 46 22.89 -29.29 0.78
N LYS A 47 22.32 -30.18 1.60
CA LYS A 47 23.00 -31.07 2.56
C LYS A 47 21.94 -31.97 3.17
N GLU A 48 22.10 -33.27 2.96
CA GLU A 48 21.27 -34.32 3.54
C GLU A 48 21.33 -34.30 5.07
N ALA A 49 20.23 -34.67 5.74
CA ALA A 49 20.25 -35.16 7.11
C ALA A 49 19.11 -36.16 7.38
N VAL A 50 19.55 -37.40 7.58
CA VAL A 50 19.13 -38.50 8.47
C VAL A 50 17.65 -38.80 8.80
N SER A 51 17.36 -40.10 8.63
CA SER A 51 16.21 -40.93 9.07
C SER A 51 15.36 -40.41 10.24
N SER A 52 14.04 -40.46 10.05
CA SER A 52 13.04 -40.47 11.12
C SER A 52 12.13 -41.69 10.95
N THR A 53 12.08 -42.51 11.99
CA THR A 53 11.43 -43.82 12.10
C THR A 53 9.97 -43.83 11.63
N VAL A 54 9.60 -44.82 10.83
CA VAL A 54 8.19 -45.10 10.50
C VAL A 54 7.51 -45.72 11.72
N LEU A 55 6.49 -45.07 12.27
CA LEU A 55 5.48 -45.74 13.09
C LEU A 55 4.29 -46.08 12.19
N LEU A 56 4.07 -47.37 11.94
CA LEU A 56 2.87 -47.88 11.29
C LEU A 56 1.71 -47.85 12.30
N ALA A 57 0.63 -47.14 11.97
CA ALA A 57 -0.63 -47.25 12.69
C ALA A 57 -1.45 -48.42 12.11
N GLY A 58 -1.56 -49.52 12.86
CA GLY A 58 -2.44 -50.66 12.55
C GLY A 58 -1.96 -51.99 13.13
N SER A 59 -2.88 -52.87 13.54
CA SER A 59 -2.54 -54.13 14.22
C SER A 59 -1.74 -55.10 13.32
N ASP A 60 -0.67 -55.71 13.85
CA ASP A 60 0.25 -56.63 13.15
C ASP A 60 -0.43 -57.80 12.39
N LYS A 61 -1.68 -58.11 12.73
CA LYS A 61 -2.43 -59.22 12.15
C LYS A 61 -2.99 -58.91 10.76
N ASP A 62 -3.30 -57.66 10.45
CA ASP A 62 -3.93 -57.29 9.17
C ASP A 62 -2.90 -57.15 8.05
N VAL A 63 -1.70 -56.65 8.37
CA VAL A 63 -0.60 -56.42 7.42
C VAL A 63 0.06 -57.74 6.98
N SER A 64 0.18 -58.71 7.89
CA SER A 64 0.79 -60.01 7.58
C SER A 64 -0.07 -60.88 6.64
N LYS A 65 -1.40 -60.67 6.63
CA LYS A 65 -2.35 -61.38 5.76
C LYS A 65 -2.30 -60.86 4.32
N ALA A 66 -2.17 -59.55 4.13
CA ALA A 66 -2.07 -58.93 2.80
C ALA A 66 -0.78 -59.28 2.03
N LEU A 67 0.32 -59.57 2.74
CA LEU A 67 1.63 -59.88 2.14
C LEU A 67 1.82 -61.34 1.69
N LYS A 68 0.98 -62.28 2.14
CA LYS A 68 1.07 -63.69 1.72
C LYS A 68 0.32 -63.99 0.42
N ASP A 69 -0.72 -63.22 0.10
CA ASP A 69 -1.59 -63.49 -1.05
C ASP A 69 -1.07 -62.93 -2.40
N SER A 70 0.10 -62.28 -2.41
CA SER A 70 0.64 -61.59 -3.59
C SER A 70 1.60 -62.42 -4.45
N GLY A 71 2.01 -63.63 -4.03
CA GLY A 71 2.51 -64.67 -4.96
C GLY A 71 3.79 -64.42 -5.77
N VAL A 72 4.66 -63.45 -5.44
CA VAL A 72 5.88 -63.17 -6.22
C VAL A 72 7.13 -63.80 -5.61
N LYS A 73 7.86 -64.63 -6.38
CA LYS A 73 9.14 -65.26 -6.00
C LYS A 73 10.33 -64.31 -6.21
N PHE A 74 11.26 -64.30 -5.25
CA PHE A 74 12.49 -63.50 -5.28
C PHE A 74 13.63 -64.19 -6.07
N LYS A 75 14.37 -63.43 -6.88
CA LYS A 75 15.75 -63.79 -7.29
C LYS A 75 16.74 -62.95 -6.48
N LYS A 76 17.70 -63.63 -5.85
CA LYS A 76 18.87 -63.04 -5.17
C LYS A 76 19.82 -62.42 -6.20
N LYS A 77 20.40 -61.26 -5.88
CA LYS A 77 21.52 -60.68 -6.64
C LYS A 77 22.83 -61.04 -5.92
N GLN A 78 23.75 -61.70 -6.64
CA GLN A 78 25.16 -61.87 -6.31
C GLN A 78 25.98 -60.68 -6.87
N GLU A 79 27.20 -60.57 -6.36
CA GLU A 79 28.20 -59.47 -6.40
C GLU A 79 28.84 -59.13 -7.76
N ALA A 80 29.72 -58.11 -7.72
CA ALA A 80 30.67 -57.55 -8.72
C ALA A 80 30.08 -56.52 -9.73
N ASP A 81 30.71 -55.39 -10.07
CA ASP A 81 32.14 -55.13 -10.29
C ASP A 81 32.60 -53.67 -10.05
N LYS A 82 33.93 -53.50 -9.95
CA LYS A 82 34.76 -52.29 -9.74
C LYS A 82 35.06 -51.50 -11.03
N GLN A 83 35.76 -50.35 -10.85
CA GLN A 83 36.63 -49.54 -11.76
C GLN A 83 36.07 -48.14 -12.05
N ASP A 84 36.79 -47.01 -12.01
CA ASP A 84 38.21 -46.66 -11.80
C ASP A 84 38.27 -45.19 -11.33
N GLU A 85 39.29 -44.80 -10.56
CA GLU A 85 40.16 -43.62 -10.82
C GLU A 85 41.27 -43.52 -9.74
N GLN A 86 42.51 -43.82 -10.18
CA GLN A 86 43.78 -43.27 -9.66
C GLN A 86 43.80 -41.76 -9.99
N GLU A 87 44.43 -40.81 -9.31
CA GLU A 87 45.79 -40.67 -8.75
C GLU A 87 45.74 -39.31 -7.98
N LEU A 88 46.27 -39.12 -6.78
CA LEU A 88 47.66 -38.70 -6.52
C LEU A 88 47.91 -38.71 -5.00
N ALA A 89 48.92 -39.47 -4.60
CA ALA A 89 49.74 -39.26 -3.39
C ALA A 89 50.59 -37.99 -3.62
N LYS A 90 51.18 -37.24 -2.68
CA LYS A 90 51.67 -37.37 -1.30
C LYS A 90 52.09 -35.94 -0.92
N ASP A 91 52.00 -35.52 0.33
CA ASP A 91 53.22 -35.13 1.06
C ASP A 91 53.02 -35.09 2.57
N ASN A 92 54.11 -35.43 3.25
CA ASN A 92 54.28 -35.60 4.68
C ASN A 92 54.31 -34.25 5.41
N SER A 93 53.92 -34.22 6.69
CA SER A 93 54.91 -34.08 7.77
C SER A 93 54.28 -33.87 9.17
N LYS A 94 54.83 -34.66 10.09
CA LYS A 94 55.24 -34.32 11.47
C LYS A 94 54.19 -34.06 12.55
N GLU A 95 54.15 -35.04 13.45
CA GLU A 95 53.96 -34.90 14.90
C GLU A 95 54.63 -33.65 15.48
N VAL A 96 53.94 -32.97 16.41
CA VAL A 96 54.54 -32.48 17.66
C VAL A 96 53.55 -32.70 18.81
N SER A 97 54.09 -33.36 19.83
CA SER A 97 53.57 -33.72 21.14
C SER A 97 53.07 -32.53 21.98
N GLN A 98 52.17 -32.78 22.95
CA GLN A 98 52.48 -32.67 24.38
C GLN A 98 51.30 -33.05 25.30
N LYS A 99 51.60 -34.04 26.17
CA LYS A 99 51.30 -34.21 27.62
C LYS A 99 49.94 -33.77 28.18
N HIS A 100 49.12 -34.71 28.67
CA HIS A 100 49.10 -35.29 30.04
C HIS A 100 48.78 -34.28 31.16
N ILE A 101 47.65 -34.50 31.83
CA ILE A 101 47.50 -34.67 33.30
C ILE A 101 46.21 -35.50 33.52
N ASP A 102 46.38 -36.60 34.25
CA ASP A 102 45.36 -37.50 34.79
C ASP A 102 44.70 -36.93 36.05
N ASN A 103 43.46 -37.34 36.39
CA ASN A 103 43.20 -38.31 37.47
C ASN A 103 41.71 -38.46 37.86
N ASP A 104 41.44 -39.67 38.37
CA ASP A 104 40.34 -40.14 39.24
C ASP A 104 39.03 -40.56 38.53
N GLU A 105 38.86 -41.82 38.09
CA GLU A 105 38.79 -43.13 38.80
C GLU A 105 37.36 -43.43 39.33
N LEU A 106 36.67 -44.38 38.70
CA LEU A 106 36.28 -45.69 39.28
C LEU A 106 35.24 -46.42 38.40
N ASP A 107 35.71 -47.50 37.77
CA ASP A 107 34.95 -48.67 37.31
C ASP A 107 34.58 -49.56 38.53
N PRO A 108 33.63 -50.51 38.44
CA PRO A 108 34.08 -51.88 38.11
C PRO A 108 33.07 -52.69 37.27
N GLY A 109 33.55 -53.40 36.23
CA GLY A 109 32.66 -54.31 35.49
C GLY A 109 33.21 -55.24 34.40
N ILE A 110 34.46 -55.70 34.52
CA ILE A 110 35.21 -56.73 33.75
C ILE A 110 34.36 -58.01 33.46
N ASP A 111 34.38 -58.73 32.32
CA ASP A 111 35.50 -59.42 31.66
C ASP A 111 35.21 -59.90 30.21
N LYS A 112 36.28 -60.39 29.58
CA LYS A 112 36.70 -60.48 28.18
C LYS A 112 36.13 -61.59 27.28
N ASN A 113 36.38 -61.34 25.99
CA ASN A 113 36.71 -62.26 24.88
C ASN A 113 35.59 -63.07 24.19
N ILE A 114 35.42 -62.83 22.87
CA ILE A 114 35.61 -63.78 21.74
C ILE A 114 34.96 -63.18 20.47
N THR A 115 35.75 -62.98 19.42
CA THR A 115 35.27 -62.81 18.02
C THR A 115 35.25 -64.18 17.33
N PRO A 116 34.64 -64.35 16.13
CA PRO A 116 33.30 -64.03 15.65
C PRO A 116 32.58 -65.31 15.16
N SER A 117 31.31 -65.54 15.49
CA SER A 117 30.54 -66.63 14.83
C SER A 117 29.02 -66.47 14.91
N LYS A 118 28.45 -66.16 13.74
CA LYS A 118 27.13 -66.61 13.25
C LYS A 118 25.97 -66.63 14.26
N LEU A 119 25.23 -65.53 14.33
CA LEU A 119 23.79 -65.57 14.62
C LEU A 119 23.02 -64.73 13.59
N LYS A 120 21.98 -65.36 13.06
CA LYS A 120 21.30 -65.09 11.79
C LYS A 120 20.65 -63.71 11.76
N LYS A 121 20.88 -62.96 10.66
CA LYS A 121 20.04 -61.83 10.22
C LYS A 121 18.57 -62.28 10.19
N LYS A 122 17.74 -61.70 11.05
CA LYS A 122 16.31 -61.48 10.76
C LYS A 122 16.27 -60.31 9.77
N GLU A 123 15.79 -60.56 8.56
CA GLU A 123 15.48 -59.50 7.59
C GLU A 123 14.36 -58.62 8.14
N ASN A 124 14.66 -57.36 8.49
CA ASN A 124 13.64 -56.33 8.64
C ASN A 124 13.24 -55.82 7.25
N LYS A 125 11.96 -55.92 6.92
CA LYS A 125 11.35 -55.34 5.71
C LYS A 125 10.79 -53.95 6.01
N SER A 126 11.13 -52.99 5.14
CA SER A 126 10.40 -51.76 4.72
C SER A 126 11.04 -50.39 5.02
N ASP A 127 12.05 -49.99 4.24
CA ASP A 127 12.45 -48.59 4.03
C ASP A 127 11.89 -48.04 2.70
N ARG A 128 10.56 -48.04 2.52
CA ARG A 128 9.95 -47.48 1.29
C ARG A 128 9.42 -46.06 1.53
N THR A 129 9.92 -45.09 0.78
CA THR A 129 9.51 -43.67 0.86
C THR A 129 8.48 -43.34 -0.21
N TYR A 130 7.24 -43.04 0.19
CA TYR A 130 6.13 -42.72 -0.74
C TYR A 130 6.11 -41.24 -1.18
N PHE A 131 6.39 -40.33 -0.25
CA PHE A 131 6.55 -38.90 -0.51
C PHE A 131 7.57 -38.27 0.45
N THR A 132 8.10 -37.12 0.05
CA THR A 132 8.93 -36.24 0.89
C THR A 132 8.27 -34.87 1.00
N THR A 133 8.61 -34.12 2.04
CA THR A 133 8.24 -32.70 2.14
C THR A 133 9.51 -31.85 2.21
N THR A 134 9.36 -30.54 2.09
CA THR A 134 10.45 -29.58 2.37
C THR A 134 10.46 -29.09 3.82
N ILE A 135 9.62 -29.67 4.69
CA ILE A 135 9.53 -29.30 6.10
C ILE A 135 10.74 -29.85 6.85
N LYS A 136 11.37 -29.02 7.70
CA LYS A 136 12.39 -29.48 8.63
C LYS A 136 11.76 -29.65 10.01
N ASP A 137 11.74 -30.87 10.52
CA ASP A 137 11.18 -31.17 11.83
C ASP A 137 11.96 -30.45 12.94
N GLY A 138 11.25 -29.79 13.85
CA GLY A 138 11.78 -28.99 14.94
C GLY A 138 12.29 -27.60 14.55
N GLU A 139 12.09 -27.14 13.32
CA GLU A 139 12.65 -25.84 12.90
C GLU A 139 11.93 -24.65 13.56
N GLN A 140 12.70 -23.58 13.80
CA GLN A 140 12.17 -22.29 14.27
C GLN A 140 12.01 -21.34 13.10
N VAL A 141 10.85 -20.71 12.99
CA VAL A 141 10.51 -19.75 11.95
C VAL A 141 10.01 -18.45 12.56
N THR A 142 10.20 -17.35 11.82
CA THR A 142 9.78 -15.99 12.22
C THR A 142 8.65 -15.45 11.36
N THR A 143 8.10 -16.28 10.46
CA THR A 143 7.00 -15.91 9.57
C THR A 143 5.81 -16.83 9.81
N GLU A 144 4.65 -16.22 10.10
CA GLU A 144 3.39 -16.93 10.34
C GLU A 144 2.93 -17.77 9.14
N ALA A 145 3.12 -17.24 7.93
CA ALA A 145 2.84 -17.95 6.67
C ALA A 145 3.98 -18.92 6.33
N TYR A 146 3.81 -20.20 6.69
CA TYR A 146 4.81 -21.23 6.52
C TYR A 146 4.61 -21.99 5.20
N LYS A 147 5.62 -21.92 4.32
CA LYS A 147 5.57 -22.47 2.96
C LYS A 147 6.35 -23.78 2.85
N PHE A 148 5.73 -24.81 2.30
CA PHE A 148 6.41 -26.07 2.00
C PHE A 148 5.83 -26.78 0.78
N LYS A 149 6.59 -27.74 0.24
CA LYS A 149 6.16 -28.59 -0.89
C LYS A 149 6.01 -30.04 -0.44
N ILE A 150 5.06 -30.74 -1.03
CA ILE A 150 4.91 -32.20 -0.94
C ILE A 150 5.38 -32.77 -2.28
N ILE A 151 6.36 -33.68 -2.25
CA ILE A 151 7.02 -34.23 -3.44
C ILE A 151 6.78 -35.74 -3.47
N GLN A 152 6.08 -36.21 -4.49
CA GLN A 152 5.75 -37.62 -4.69
C GLN A 152 6.98 -38.40 -5.17
N LYS A 153 7.17 -39.63 -4.70
CA LYS A 153 8.29 -40.50 -5.10
C LYS A 153 7.87 -41.73 -5.88
N GLU A 154 6.61 -42.15 -5.76
CA GLU A 154 6.09 -43.38 -6.37
C GLU A 154 5.14 -43.06 -7.53
N ALA A 155 5.66 -43.07 -8.75
CA ALA A 155 4.89 -42.72 -9.96
C ALA A 155 3.81 -43.76 -10.32
N ASP A 156 3.91 -44.99 -9.81
CA ASP A 156 2.97 -46.09 -10.10
C ASP A 156 1.69 -46.09 -9.23
N LEU A 157 1.60 -45.19 -8.25
CA LEU A 157 0.47 -45.08 -7.32
C LEU A 157 -0.38 -43.86 -7.67
N LYS A 158 -1.70 -44.04 -7.68
CA LYS A 158 -2.64 -42.93 -7.86
C LYS A 158 -2.93 -42.28 -6.51
N ILE A 159 -2.94 -40.96 -6.45
CA ILE A 159 -3.34 -40.20 -5.26
C ILE A 159 -4.85 -40.03 -5.27
N GLU A 160 -5.52 -40.52 -4.23
CA GLU A 160 -6.96 -40.35 -4.06
C GLU A 160 -7.29 -39.14 -3.17
N LYS A 161 -6.44 -38.85 -2.17
CA LYS A 161 -6.64 -37.70 -1.27
C LYS A 161 -5.30 -37.19 -0.73
N GLN A 162 -5.16 -35.87 -0.67
CA GLN A 162 -4.11 -35.17 0.07
C GLN A 162 -4.77 -34.37 1.19
N GLN A 163 -4.31 -34.53 2.43
CA GLN A 163 -4.77 -33.78 3.58
C GLN A 163 -3.56 -33.19 4.31
N VAL A 164 -3.68 -31.95 4.75
CA VAL A 164 -2.72 -31.32 5.66
C VAL A 164 -3.50 -30.88 6.88
N LEU A 165 -2.99 -31.24 8.06
CA LEU A 165 -3.55 -30.80 9.33
C LEU A 165 -2.51 -29.94 10.05
N VAL A 166 -2.95 -28.81 10.61
CA VAL A 166 -2.15 -27.96 11.49
C VAL A 166 -2.84 -27.93 12.84
N ASN A 167 -2.13 -28.35 13.89
CA ASN A 167 -2.67 -28.47 15.24
C ASN A 167 -4.01 -29.24 15.27
N GLU A 168 -4.02 -30.41 14.61
CA GLU A 168 -5.17 -31.33 14.48
C GLU A 168 -6.34 -30.83 13.60
N GLN A 169 -6.24 -29.62 13.02
CA GLN A 169 -7.26 -29.07 12.13
C GLN A 169 -6.87 -29.22 10.65
N GLU A 170 -7.74 -29.82 9.83
CA GLU A 170 -7.54 -29.92 8.37
C GLU A 170 -7.60 -28.52 7.73
N VAL A 171 -6.60 -28.19 6.93
CA VAL A 171 -6.47 -26.90 6.23
C VAL A 171 -6.52 -27.08 4.72
N ASP A 172 -7.05 -26.08 4.01
CA ASP A 172 -6.97 -26.04 2.56
C ASP A 172 -5.55 -25.70 2.11
N PHE A 173 -4.82 -26.71 1.63
CA PHE A 173 -3.39 -26.61 1.37
C PHE A 173 -3.08 -26.36 -0.10
N SER A 174 -2.58 -25.16 -0.38
CA SER A 174 -2.08 -24.74 -1.70
C SER A 174 -0.55 -24.50 -1.71
N GLY A 175 0.18 -25.01 -0.71
CA GLY A 175 1.63 -24.82 -0.56
C GLY A 175 2.04 -23.94 0.63
N THR A 176 1.07 -23.36 1.35
CA THR A 176 1.27 -22.52 2.53
C THR A 176 0.29 -22.93 3.62
N VAL A 177 0.73 -22.86 4.88
CA VAL A 177 -0.12 -22.98 6.07
C VAL A 177 0.11 -21.80 7.01
N ILE A 178 -0.85 -21.51 7.88
CA ILE A 178 -0.75 -20.47 8.91
C ILE A 178 -0.40 -21.13 10.24
N LEU A 179 0.67 -20.66 10.88
CA LEU A 179 1.13 -21.15 12.17
C LEU A 179 0.56 -20.32 13.31
N ALA A 180 0.17 -20.98 14.40
CA ALA A 180 -0.05 -20.31 15.68
C ALA A 180 1.29 -19.95 16.33
N SER A 181 1.33 -18.96 17.23
CA SER A 181 2.55 -18.67 17.99
C SER A 181 2.98 -19.87 18.84
N GLY A 182 4.28 -20.14 18.89
CA GLY A 182 4.89 -21.27 19.59
C GLY A 182 4.92 -22.57 18.77
N GLU A 183 4.72 -23.70 19.43
CA GLU A 183 4.76 -25.04 18.82
C GLU A 183 3.57 -25.29 17.88
N ASN A 184 3.84 -25.73 16.65
CA ASN A 184 2.83 -26.16 15.69
C ASN A 184 3.09 -27.58 15.21
N LYS A 185 2.07 -28.43 15.28
CA LYS A 185 2.11 -29.80 14.75
C LYS A 185 1.50 -29.82 13.36
N ILE A 186 2.31 -30.17 12.36
CA ILE A 186 1.87 -30.31 10.97
C ILE A 186 1.85 -31.79 10.60
N GLU A 187 0.69 -32.31 10.26
CA GLU A 187 0.51 -33.67 9.74
C GLU A 187 0.18 -33.61 8.24
N VAL A 188 0.94 -34.32 7.42
CA VAL A 188 0.66 -34.50 5.99
C VAL A 188 0.21 -35.94 5.75
N VAL A 189 -1.04 -36.11 5.32
CA VAL A 189 -1.64 -37.42 5.05
C VAL A 189 -1.93 -37.59 3.56
N MET A 190 -1.32 -38.62 2.96
CA MET A 190 -1.56 -39.02 1.58
C MET A 190 -2.35 -40.33 1.55
N THR A 191 -3.47 -40.35 0.81
CA THR A 191 -4.22 -41.58 0.51
C THR A 191 -3.90 -42.01 -0.92
N TYR A 192 -3.31 -43.18 -1.09
CA TYR A 192 -2.99 -43.76 -2.39
C TYR A 192 -3.93 -44.90 -2.74
N SER A 193 -4.10 -45.18 -4.04
CA SER A 193 -4.64 -46.42 -4.57
C SER A 193 -3.63 -47.13 -5.47
N ASN A 194 -3.60 -48.47 -5.38
CA ASN A 194 -2.80 -49.28 -6.29
C ASN A 194 -3.56 -49.58 -7.60
N LYS A 195 -2.89 -50.21 -8.58
CA LYS A 195 -3.49 -50.59 -9.88
C LYS A 195 -4.72 -51.52 -9.78
N LYS A 196 -4.98 -52.12 -8.61
CA LYS A 196 -6.16 -52.96 -8.31
C LYS A 196 -7.26 -52.19 -7.58
N GLY A 197 -7.11 -50.88 -7.38
CA GLY A 197 -8.09 -50.02 -6.69
C GLY A 197 -8.07 -50.12 -5.16
N GLN A 198 -7.12 -50.85 -4.56
CA GLN A 198 -7.02 -50.92 -3.10
C GLN A 198 -6.33 -49.67 -2.56
N THR A 199 -6.93 -49.06 -1.53
CA THR A 199 -6.44 -47.83 -0.93
C THR A 199 -5.65 -48.05 0.35
N PHE A 200 -4.68 -47.18 0.62
CA PHE A 200 -3.95 -47.12 1.89
C PHE A 200 -3.48 -45.67 2.17
N LYS A 201 -3.24 -45.36 3.45
CA LYS A 201 -2.78 -44.04 3.89
C LYS A 201 -1.32 -44.06 4.33
N VAL A 202 -0.63 -42.96 4.07
CA VAL A 202 0.73 -42.70 4.54
C VAL A 202 0.74 -41.30 5.15
N ALA A 203 1.24 -41.16 6.37
CA ALA A 203 1.32 -39.88 7.07
C ALA A 203 2.77 -39.52 7.43
N LYS A 204 3.06 -38.22 7.48
CA LYS A 204 4.28 -37.66 8.08
C LYS A 204 3.91 -36.53 9.03
N ASN A 205 4.52 -36.52 10.21
CA ASN A 205 4.31 -35.53 11.25
C ASN A 205 5.55 -34.67 11.41
N TYR A 206 5.34 -33.38 11.65
CA TYR A 206 6.39 -32.39 11.85
C TYR A 206 5.99 -31.44 12.98
N THR A 207 6.99 -30.93 13.69
CA THR A 207 6.85 -29.84 14.65
C THR A 207 7.57 -28.61 14.09
N VAL A 208 6.89 -27.47 14.01
CA VAL A 208 7.48 -26.19 13.59
C VAL A 208 7.19 -25.15 14.66
N TYR A 209 8.21 -24.44 15.12
CA TYR A 209 8.06 -23.41 16.15
C TYR A 209 8.00 -22.03 15.49
N PHE A 210 6.88 -21.34 15.63
CA PHE A 210 6.77 -19.94 15.19
C PHE A 210 7.06 -19.03 16.38
N ASN A 211 8.26 -18.45 16.38
CA ASN A 211 8.67 -17.47 17.39
C ASN A 211 8.62 -16.09 16.73
N SER A 212 7.64 -15.28 17.13
CA SER A 212 7.58 -13.89 16.69
C SER A 212 8.68 -13.13 17.41
N GLN A 213 9.65 -12.56 16.69
CA GLN A 213 10.58 -11.62 17.33
C GLN A 213 9.81 -10.31 17.55
N ILE A 214 9.42 -10.09 18.79
CA ILE A 214 8.85 -8.82 19.26
C ILE A 214 10.03 -7.94 19.64
N GLU A 215 10.07 -6.73 19.11
CA GLU A 215 11.03 -5.70 19.50
C GLU A 215 10.26 -4.47 19.97
N ILE A 216 10.55 -3.96 21.17
CA ILE A 216 10.02 -2.67 21.62
C ILE A 216 10.91 -1.55 21.07
N LYS A 217 10.27 -0.54 20.50
CA LYS A 217 10.90 0.72 20.09
C LYS A 217 10.34 1.83 20.95
N THR A 218 11.20 2.61 21.58
CA THR A 218 10.78 3.75 22.38
C THR A 218 11.82 4.88 22.38
N SER A 219 11.35 6.10 22.63
CA SER A 219 12.21 7.26 22.87
C SER A 219 12.64 7.42 24.33
N LEU A 220 12.17 6.55 25.24
CA LEU A 220 12.55 6.58 26.67
C LEU A 220 14.04 6.29 26.87
N LYS A 221 14.62 6.97 27.86
CA LYS A 221 15.98 6.72 28.34
C LYS A 221 15.92 6.38 29.81
N ASP A 222 16.46 5.22 30.16
CA ASP A 222 16.43 4.78 31.55
C ASP A 222 17.27 5.70 32.45
N ASN A 223 16.75 6.00 33.63
CA ASN A 223 17.29 6.95 34.61
C ASN A 223 17.44 8.41 34.13
N GLU A 224 16.67 8.83 33.12
CA GLU A 224 16.67 10.24 32.68
C GLU A 224 16.16 11.18 33.77
N THR A 225 16.82 12.33 33.94
CA THR A 225 16.34 13.40 34.83
C THR A 225 15.71 14.51 34.02
N VAL A 226 14.49 14.90 34.39
CA VAL A 226 13.73 15.95 33.72
C VAL A 226 13.27 17.01 34.70
N GLU A 227 13.06 18.23 34.20
CA GLU A 227 12.61 19.38 34.98
C GLU A 227 11.15 19.79 34.66
N LYS A 228 10.54 19.13 33.66
CA LYS A 228 9.14 19.33 33.27
C LYS A 228 8.27 18.23 33.86
N GLU A 229 7.15 18.62 34.46
CA GLU A 229 6.14 17.71 35.00
C GLU A 229 5.41 16.94 33.89
N LEU A 230 5.10 17.61 32.78
CA LEU A 230 4.53 17.00 31.59
C LEU A 230 5.64 16.37 30.74
N PHE A 231 5.60 15.04 30.58
CA PHE A 231 6.60 14.27 29.87
C PHE A 231 5.97 13.50 28.70
N LYS A 232 6.57 13.64 27.51
CA LYS A 232 6.09 13.05 26.26
C LYS A 232 7.11 12.06 25.73
N PHE A 233 6.65 10.90 25.25
CA PHE A 233 7.51 9.89 24.64
C PHE A 233 6.73 9.05 23.62
N GLU A 234 7.46 8.36 22.74
CA GLU A 234 6.90 7.39 21.79
C GLU A 234 7.27 5.97 22.22
N ALA A 235 6.34 5.03 22.04
CA ALA A 235 6.61 3.62 22.29
C ALA A 235 5.68 2.70 21.48
N TYR A 236 6.26 1.70 20.82
CA TYR A 236 5.54 0.70 20.02
C TYR A 236 6.31 -0.61 19.93
N ALA A 237 5.66 -1.65 19.43
CA ALA A 237 6.31 -2.93 19.16
C ALA A 237 6.40 -3.19 17.66
N ILE A 238 7.47 -3.84 17.23
CA ILE A 238 7.59 -4.40 15.89
C ILE A 238 7.42 -5.91 16.02
N ARG A 239 6.41 -6.45 15.35
CA ARG A 239 6.19 -7.88 15.18
C ARG A 239 6.05 -8.20 13.69
N ASN A 240 6.84 -9.14 13.19
CA ASN A 240 6.83 -9.54 11.76
C ASN A 240 6.96 -8.36 10.78
N LYS A 241 7.79 -7.35 11.11
CA LYS A 241 7.99 -6.09 10.36
C LYS A 241 6.76 -5.16 10.32
N LYS A 242 5.78 -5.37 11.19
CA LYS A 242 4.62 -4.49 11.35
C LYS A 242 4.65 -3.85 12.74
N GLU A 243 4.29 -2.57 12.79
CA GLU A 243 4.14 -1.83 14.03
C GLU A 243 2.82 -2.17 14.70
N GLU A 244 2.87 -2.40 16.01
CA GLU A 244 1.75 -2.77 16.86
C GLU A 244 1.75 -1.91 18.12
N ALA A 245 0.54 -1.59 18.60
CA ALA A 245 0.36 -0.86 19.85
C ALA A 245 0.81 -1.71 21.05
N ILE A 246 1.27 -1.04 22.09
CA ILE A 246 1.72 -1.65 23.34
C ILE A 246 0.89 -1.16 24.51
N SER A 247 0.95 -1.86 25.64
CA SER A 247 0.39 -1.35 26.89
C SER A 247 1.45 -0.59 27.67
N VAL A 248 1.12 0.62 28.09
CA VAL A 248 2.01 1.51 28.86
C VAL A 248 1.43 1.74 30.24
N TYR A 249 2.29 1.69 31.27
CA TYR A 249 1.92 1.96 32.64
C TYR A 249 2.86 2.99 33.25
N LEU A 250 2.31 3.96 33.98
CA LEU A 250 3.05 4.90 34.83
C LEU A 250 2.74 4.57 36.29
N ASN A 251 3.75 4.23 37.08
CA ASN A 251 3.63 3.88 38.50
C ASN A 251 2.51 2.85 38.74
N GLY A 252 2.43 1.84 37.87
CA GLY A 252 1.41 0.78 37.89
C GLY A 252 0.01 1.17 37.35
N LYS A 253 -0.21 2.41 36.93
CA LYS A 253 -1.48 2.87 36.31
C LYS A 253 -1.37 2.87 34.79
N LYS A 254 -2.34 2.27 34.11
CA LYS A 254 -2.38 2.21 32.65
C LYS A 254 -2.53 3.62 32.04
N VAL A 255 -1.78 3.90 30.99
CA VAL A 255 -1.78 5.15 30.22
C VAL A 255 -2.25 4.84 28.79
N GLU A 256 -3.15 5.67 28.27
CA GLU A 256 -3.61 5.58 26.87
C GLU A 256 -2.77 6.52 25.98
N SER A 257 -2.54 6.13 24.74
CA SER A 257 -1.83 6.98 23.77
C SER A 257 -2.69 8.17 23.36
N VAL A 258 -2.07 9.34 23.15
CA VAL A 258 -2.76 10.57 22.71
C VAL A 258 -2.99 10.56 21.19
N LYS A 259 -2.05 9.97 20.46
CA LYS A 259 -2.04 9.75 19.01
C LYS A 259 -1.12 8.55 18.75
N ASP A 260 -1.27 7.85 17.63
CA ASP A 260 -0.53 6.61 17.29
C ASP A 260 0.86 6.52 17.94
N PHE A 261 1.04 5.57 18.86
CA PHE A 261 2.29 5.28 19.58
C PHE A 261 2.87 6.40 20.46
N ALA A 262 2.25 7.57 20.54
CA ALA A 262 2.66 8.72 21.33
C ALA A 262 1.91 8.80 22.67
N TYR A 263 2.66 9.00 23.75
CA TYR A 263 2.15 9.05 25.12
C TYR A 263 2.53 10.38 25.77
N GLU A 264 1.58 10.93 26.53
CA GLU A 264 1.75 12.12 27.35
C GLU A 264 1.37 11.77 28.78
N ILE A 265 2.31 11.97 29.71
CA ILE A 265 2.15 11.62 31.11
C ILE A 265 2.55 12.77 32.04
N THR A 266 1.95 12.80 33.23
CA THR A 266 2.28 13.75 34.29
C THR A 266 3.11 13.04 35.35
N LEU A 267 4.34 13.50 35.57
CA LEU A 267 5.30 12.90 36.49
C LEU A 267 5.08 13.39 37.94
N GLU A 268 5.24 12.48 38.90
CA GLU A 268 5.33 12.84 40.32
C GLU A 268 6.77 13.25 40.65
N ALA A 269 6.97 14.17 41.60
CA ALA A 269 8.31 14.60 41.98
C ALA A 269 9.13 13.41 42.50
N GLY A 270 10.35 13.24 41.96
CA GLY A 270 11.20 12.07 42.22
C GLY A 270 11.13 11.01 41.12
N GLU A 271 11.26 9.74 41.51
CA GLU A 271 11.31 8.60 40.59
C GLU A 271 9.91 8.22 40.07
N ASN A 272 9.80 8.04 38.76
CA ASN A 272 8.60 7.56 38.08
C ASN A 272 8.96 6.32 37.26
N LEU A 273 8.26 5.21 37.53
CA LEU A 273 8.44 3.95 36.82
C LEU A 273 7.48 3.89 35.62
N ILE A 274 8.04 3.76 34.42
CA ILE A 274 7.30 3.53 33.19
C ILE A 274 7.53 2.09 32.73
N GLU A 275 6.45 1.31 32.61
CA GLU A 275 6.50 -0.08 32.14
C GLU A 275 5.86 -0.19 30.76
N LEU A 276 6.60 -0.77 29.81
CA LEU A 276 6.16 -1.06 28.45
C LEU A 276 5.91 -2.56 28.31
N LYS A 277 4.72 -2.95 27.83
CA LYS A 277 4.36 -4.36 27.62
C LYS A 277 3.88 -4.59 26.19
N ALA A 278 4.60 -5.42 25.45
CA ALA A 278 4.29 -5.80 24.09
C ALA A 278 4.10 -7.32 24.00
N GLY A 279 2.99 -7.82 23.47
CA GLY A 279 2.80 -9.25 23.48
C GLY A 279 1.39 -9.79 23.54
N SER A 280 1.32 -11.10 23.69
CA SER A 280 0.17 -11.83 24.22
C SER A 280 0.62 -12.60 25.46
N ASP A 281 -0.32 -13.12 26.26
CA ASP A 281 -0.02 -13.85 27.51
C ASP A 281 1.00 -15.00 27.37
N LYS A 282 1.23 -15.52 26.15
CA LYS A 282 2.19 -16.60 25.87
C LYS A 282 3.54 -16.13 25.32
N ASP A 283 3.60 -14.90 24.81
CA ASP A 283 4.76 -14.29 24.14
C ASP A 283 4.71 -12.77 24.44
N THR A 284 5.16 -12.43 25.66
CA THR A 284 5.20 -11.05 26.19
C THR A 284 6.64 -10.61 26.36
N LEU A 285 6.95 -9.42 25.88
CA LEU A 285 8.17 -8.67 26.16
C LEU A 285 7.79 -7.48 27.05
N GLU A 286 8.51 -7.33 28.16
CA GLU A 286 8.34 -6.22 29.10
C GLU A 286 9.66 -5.45 29.24
N GLU A 287 9.59 -4.13 29.17
CA GLU A 287 10.71 -3.22 29.42
C GLU A 287 10.29 -2.17 30.45
N SER A 288 11.23 -1.69 31.27
CA SER A 288 10.97 -0.73 32.34
C SER A 288 11.99 0.39 32.31
N TYR A 289 11.53 1.61 32.57
CA TYR A 289 12.32 2.84 32.53
C TYR A 289 12.01 3.68 33.76
N ILE A 290 13.06 4.22 34.39
CA ILE A 290 12.91 5.16 35.52
C ILE A 290 13.14 6.59 35.00
N ILE A 291 12.17 7.48 35.23
CA ILE A 291 12.27 8.91 34.93
C ILE A 291 12.26 9.71 36.24
N ASN A 292 13.33 10.48 36.47
CA ASN A 292 13.53 11.30 37.66
C ASN A 292 13.05 12.74 37.42
N TYR A 293 11.89 13.12 37.96
CA TYR A 293 11.41 14.49 37.89
C TYR A 293 11.96 15.35 39.04
N LYS A 294 12.82 16.31 38.72
CA LYS A 294 13.29 17.34 39.65
C LYS A 294 12.42 18.58 39.53
N LYS A 295 11.53 18.77 40.50
CA LYS A 295 10.75 19.99 40.67
C LYS A 295 11.71 21.13 41.04
N GLN A 296 11.82 22.17 40.21
CA GLN A 296 12.60 23.35 40.54
C GLN A 296 11.95 24.06 41.75
N GLU A 297 12.69 24.16 42.86
CA GLU A 297 12.29 24.97 44.01
C GLU A 297 12.64 26.44 43.71
N ASP A 298 11.62 27.24 43.42
CA ASP A 298 11.75 28.70 43.41
C ASP A 298 11.86 29.18 44.87
N SER A 299 13.06 29.59 45.25
CA SER A 299 13.29 30.36 46.47
C SER A 299 12.84 31.80 46.28
N ASP A 300 12.24 32.32 47.35
CA ASP A 300 11.91 33.70 47.66
C ASP A 300 10.59 34.34 47.17
N HIS A 301 9.78 34.59 48.22
CA HIS A 301 8.76 35.62 48.46
C HIS A 301 7.31 35.44 47.95
N GLU A 302 6.43 35.32 48.95
CA GLU A 302 4.98 35.40 48.89
C GLU A 302 4.44 36.69 48.22
N LYS A 303 3.37 36.48 47.43
CA LYS A 303 2.25 37.39 47.13
C LYS A 303 2.45 38.48 46.07
N GLU A 304 2.58 38.05 44.82
CA GLU A 304 1.70 38.54 43.75
C GLU A 304 1.28 37.33 42.91
N SER A 305 0.15 36.71 43.27
CA SER A 305 -0.46 35.63 42.48
C SER A 305 -1.49 36.25 41.55
N GLY A 306 -1.38 35.98 40.27
CA GLY A 306 -2.31 36.43 39.25
C GLY A 306 -2.09 35.68 37.94
N PRO A 307 -2.93 35.92 36.93
CA PRO A 307 -2.81 35.21 35.67
C PRO A 307 -1.53 35.63 34.93
N PRO A 308 -0.93 34.71 34.15
CA PRO A 308 0.22 35.04 33.32
C PRO A 308 -0.16 36.02 32.20
N THR A 309 0.83 36.67 31.60
CA THR A 309 0.61 37.60 30.47
C THR A 309 1.10 36.98 29.17
N ILE A 310 0.35 37.20 28.09
CA ILE A 310 0.66 36.73 26.74
C ILE A 310 0.76 37.95 25.83
N SER A 311 1.80 38.01 25.01
CA SER A 311 1.97 39.02 23.96
C SER A 311 2.28 38.31 22.64
N VAL A 312 1.67 38.78 21.56
CA VAL A 312 1.92 38.30 20.19
C VAL A 312 2.20 39.51 19.31
N ASP A 313 3.17 39.40 18.41
CA ASP A 313 3.70 40.53 17.65
C ASP A 313 2.90 40.85 16.37
N THR A 314 2.79 39.87 15.46
CA THR A 314 2.27 40.07 14.10
C THR A 314 0.77 39.79 13.97
N LEU A 315 0.14 39.26 15.02
CA LEU A 315 -1.28 38.90 14.99
C LEU A 315 -2.18 40.06 15.42
N GLN A 316 -3.21 40.30 14.63
CA GLN A 316 -4.31 41.20 14.96
C GLN A 316 -5.63 40.45 14.75
N ASP A 317 -6.57 40.61 15.68
CA ASP A 317 -7.86 39.95 15.56
C ASP A 317 -8.62 40.47 14.33
N GLY A 318 -9.09 39.55 13.49
CA GLY A 318 -9.77 39.85 12.24
C GLY A 318 -8.85 40.18 11.05
N MET A 319 -7.53 40.07 11.17
CA MET A 319 -6.62 40.39 10.06
C MET A 319 -6.86 39.50 8.84
N ILE A 320 -6.66 40.07 7.66
CA ILE A 320 -6.75 39.35 6.38
C ILE A 320 -5.33 39.06 5.92
N VAL A 321 -5.08 37.81 5.56
CA VAL A 321 -3.81 37.38 4.97
C VAL A 321 -4.05 36.69 3.64
N GLU A 322 -3.09 36.87 2.75
CA GLU A 322 -3.12 36.36 1.37
C GLU A 322 -2.15 35.19 1.15
N ASN A 323 -1.35 34.85 2.17
CA ASN A 323 -0.40 33.74 2.14
C ASN A 323 -0.87 32.66 3.12
N GLU A 324 -0.89 31.41 2.63
CA GLU A 324 -1.23 30.23 3.44
C GLU A 324 -0.28 30.11 4.64
N LYS A 325 1.01 30.40 4.44
CA LYS A 325 2.02 30.31 5.48
C LYS A 325 2.04 31.59 6.33
N LEU A 326 1.81 31.44 7.63
CA LEU A 326 1.84 32.53 8.60
C LEU A 326 2.85 32.25 9.72
N THR A 327 3.70 33.24 10.02
CA THR A 327 4.71 33.18 11.09
C THR A 327 4.48 34.29 12.11
N PHE A 328 4.55 33.96 13.40
CA PHE A 328 4.36 34.89 14.52
C PHE A 328 5.16 34.47 15.75
N ASN A 329 5.45 35.43 16.64
CA ASN A 329 6.16 35.18 17.89
C ASN A 329 5.22 35.34 19.09
N VAL A 330 5.27 34.39 20.01
CA VAL A 330 4.54 34.41 21.27
C VAL A 330 5.53 34.64 22.40
N THR A 331 5.24 35.62 23.25
CA THR A 331 5.94 35.84 24.51
C THR A 331 4.97 35.60 25.66
N ALA A 332 5.37 34.79 26.63
CA ALA A 332 4.61 34.55 27.86
C ALA A 332 5.45 34.88 29.10
N LYS A 333 4.81 35.49 30.08
CA LYS A 333 5.42 35.82 31.38
C LYS A 333 4.49 35.43 32.51
N THR A 334 5.06 35.00 33.63
CA THR A 334 4.36 34.90 34.92
C THR A 334 3.74 36.25 35.30
N HIS A 335 2.84 36.26 36.27
CA HIS A 335 2.29 37.51 36.80
C HIS A 335 3.37 38.47 37.30
N SER A 336 4.42 37.94 37.93
CA SER A 336 5.59 38.70 38.41
C SER A 336 6.49 39.25 37.30
N GLY A 337 6.19 38.95 36.03
CA GLY A 337 6.96 39.40 34.87
C GLY A 337 8.17 38.51 34.52
N LYS A 338 8.42 37.42 35.26
CA LYS A 338 9.43 36.41 34.88
C LYS A 338 9.00 35.66 33.60
N PRO A 339 9.93 35.30 32.70
CA PRO A 339 9.66 34.44 31.54
C PRO A 339 8.89 33.16 31.91
N LEU A 340 7.91 32.78 31.10
CA LEU A 340 7.08 31.58 31.33
C LEU A 340 7.12 30.67 30.10
N ASP A 341 7.59 29.44 30.26
CA ASP A 341 7.68 28.45 29.17
C ASP A 341 6.43 27.56 29.03
N SER A 342 5.55 27.63 30.02
CA SER A 342 4.29 26.89 30.10
C SER A 342 3.19 27.62 29.33
N PHE A 343 3.22 27.47 28.01
CA PHE A 343 2.17 27.89 27.11
C PHE A 343 2.09 26.99 25.87
N GLN A 344 0.90 26.91 25.29
CA GLN A 344 0.58 26.13 24.09
C GLN A 344 -0.16 27.01 23.08
N VAL A 345 0.03 26.72 21.80
CA VAL A 345 -0.57 27.44 20.69
C VAL A 345 -1.36 26.45 19.85
N TYR A 346 -2.57 26.85 19.45
CA TYR A 346 -3.48 26.03 18.67
C TYR A 346 -3.89 26.78 17.40
N LEU A 347 -3.88 26.10 16.26
CA LEU A 347 -4.57 26.52 15.04
C LEU A 347 -5.83 25.67 14.89
N ASN A 348 -7.01 26.29 14.83
CA ASN A 348 -8.29 25.59 14.62
C ASN A 348 -8.49 24.39 15.56
N ASP A 349 -8.15 24.60 16.85
CA ASP A 349 -8.17 23.60 17.93
C ASP A 349 -7.13 22.47 17.85
N GLU A 350 -6.25 22.46 16.85
CA GLU A 350 -5.08 21.57 16.78
C GLU A 350 -3.83 22.27 17.32
N GLU A 351 -3.12 21.64 18.25
CA GLU A 351 -1.87 22.19 18.80
C GLU A 351 -0.79 22.26 17.71
N ILE A 352 -0.13 23.42 17.59
CA ILE A 352 0.96 23.64 16.63
C ILE A 352 2.30 23.72 17.37
N GLY A 353 3.33 23.11 16.78
CA GLY A 353 4.68 23.12 17.33
C GLY A 353 5.42 24.44 17.08
N GLU A 354 6.32 24.79 17.99
CA GLU A 354 7.27 25.89 17.82
C GLU A 354 8.35 25.58 16.75
N GLU A 355 8.73 26.58 15.97
CA GLU A 355 9.87 26.52 15.04
C GLU A 355 11.19 26.83 15.77
N TRP A 356 11.16 27.74 16.73
CA TRP A 356 12.24 27.94 17.69
C TRP A 356 11.69 28.45 19.02
N LYS A 357 12.42 28.19 20.11
CA LYS A 357 12.05 28.59 21.47
C LYS A 357 13.26 29.03 22.28
N LYS A 358 13.09 30.08 23.06
CA LYS A 358 13.96 30.51 24.17
C LYS A 358 13.07 30.72 25.41
N THR A 359 13.65 30.84 26.59
CA THR A 359 12.88 30.99 27.83
C THR A 359 11.88 32.17 27.73
N GLY A 360 10.59 31.87 27.84
CA GLY A 360 9.47 32.82 27.78
C GLY A 360 9.06 33.30 26.38
N GLU A 361 9.67 32.80 25.31
CA GLU A 361 9.38 33.27 23.94
C GLU A 361 9.58 32.16 22.90
N ALA A 362 8.63 31.98 22.01
CA ALA A 362 8.69 31.00 20.92
C ALA A 362 8.12 31.56 19.62
N GLN A 363 8.64 31.09 18.50
CA GLN A 363 8.11 31.38 17.16
C GLN A 363 7.33 30.19 16.63
N TYR A 364 6.24 30.49 15.95
CA TYR A 364 5.37 29.52 15.32
C TYR A 364 5.24 29.85 13.84
N THR A 365 5.19 28.79 13.04
CA THR A 365 4.87 28.85 11.62
C THR A 365 3.73 27.87 11.37
N THR A 366 2.66 28.35 10.75
CA THR A 366 1.45 27.56 10.52
C THR A 366 0.91 27.72 9.10
N HIS A 367 0.05 26.79 8.70
CA HIS A 367 -0.56 26.70 7.37
C HIS A 367 -2.07 26.91 7.51
N LEU A 368 -2.56 28.01 6.95
CA LEU A 368 -3.95 28.42 7.06
C LEU A 368 -4.83 27.71 6.03
N VAL A 369 -6.08 27.43 6.39
CA VAL A 369 -7.09 26.92 5.46
C VAL A 369 -7.94 28.08 4.96
N GLU A 370 -8.29 28.10 3.67
CA GLU A 370 -9.06 29.20 3.06
C GLU A 370 -10.44 29.37 3.73
N SER A 371 -10.48 30.22 4.76
CA SER A 371 -11.57 30.39 5.71
C SER A 371 -11.13 31.35 6.82
N VAL A 372 -11.99 31.50 7.84
CA VAL A 372 -11.61 32.11 9.11
C VAL A 372 -10.89 31.05 9.95
N ASN A 373 -9.59 31.25 10.17
CA ASN A 373 -8.77 30.43 11.05
C ASN A 373 -8.74 31.03 12.46
N THR A 374 -8.63 30.20 13.50
CA THR A 374 -8.49 30.67 14.89
C THR A 374 -7.14 30.25 15.44
N ILE A 375 -6.32 31.23 15.82
CA ILE A 375 -5.08 31.01 16.57
C ILE A 375 -5.37 31.28 18.04
N LYS A 376 -5.27 30.25 18.89
CA LYS A 376 -5.54 30.32 20.33
C LYS A 376 -4.26 30.03 21.09
N ILE A 377 -3.92 30.88 22.06
CA ILE A 377 -2.75 30.71 22.93
C ILE A 377 -3.24 30.58 24.37
N ILE A 378 -2.77 29.53 25.04
CA ILE A 378 -3.06 29.25 26.46
C ILE A 378 -1.75 29.27 27.22
N ALA A 379 -1.63 30.09 28.26
CA ALA A 379 -0.49 30.11 29.17
C ALA A 379 -0.93 29.75 30.58
N VAL A 380 -0.16 28.89 31.26
CA VAL A 380 -0.47 28.39 32.60
C VAL A 380 0.69 28.64 33.53
N ASP A 381 0.45 29.40 34.59
CA ASP A 381 1.39 29.63 35.69
C ASP A 381 0.78 29.04 36.98
N LYS A 382 1.27 27.87 37.38
CA LYS A 382 0.72 27.08 38.50
C LYS A 382 -0.75 26.73 38.26
N GLU A 383 -1.67 27.32 39.02
CA GLU A 383 -3.13 27.09 38.92
C GLU A 383 -3.83 28.17 38.07
N GLU A 384 -3.13 29.24 37.69
CA GLU A 384 -3.70 30.38 36.97
C GLU A 384 -3.50 30.25 35.46
N LYS A 385 -4.55 30.56 34.69
CA LYS A 385 -4.57 30.43 33.22
C LYS A 385 -4.89 31.76 32.55
N SER A 386 -4.14 32.08 31.50
CA SER A 386 -4.51 33.10 30.51
C SER A 386 -4.78 32.49 29.16
N GLU A 387 -5.75 33.05 28.45
CA GLU A 387 -6.12 32.65 27.10
C GLU A 387 -6.32 33.88 26.22
N ILE A 388 -5.72 33.87 25.04
CA ILE A 388 -5.94 34.88 24.00
C ILE A 388 -6.20 34.17 22.68
N SER A 389 -7.07 34.73 21.84
CA SER A 389 -7.43 34.17 20.54
C SER A 389 -7.46 35.24 19.48
N TYR A 390 -7.02 34.89 18.27
CA TYR A 390 -7.01 35.74 17.08
C TYR A 390 -7.72 35.04 15.93
N LYS A 391 -8.68 35.71 15.30
CA LYS A 391 -9.29 35.27 14.04
C LYS A 391 -8.49 35.78 12.86
N ILE A 392 -8.00 34.87 12.02
CA ILE A 392 -7.21 35.17 10.83
C ILE A 392 -8.01 34.77 9.60
N ASN A 393 -8.40 35.75 8.79
CA ASN A 393 -9.11 35.51 7.54
C ASN A 393 -8.08 35.22 6.44
N PHE A 394 -7.89 33.94 6.10
CA PHE A 394 -7.06 33.58 4.96
C PHE A 394 -7.93 33.49 3.71
N LYS A 395 -7.62 34.32 2.73
CA LYS A 395 -8.17 34.21 1.38
C LYS A 395 -6.99 34.14 0.42
N ASN A 396 -6.95 33.13 -0.44
CA ASN A 396 -5.83 33.00 -1.35
C ASN A 396 -5.79 34.23 -2.27
N LYS A 397 -4.59 34.74 -2.55
CA LYS A 397 -4.46 35.85 -3.49
C LYS A 397 -4.85 35.35 -4.88
N SER A 398 -5.93 35.87 -5.44
CA SER A 398 -6.22 35.69 -6.86
C SER A 398 -5.05 36.27 -7.67
N ASP A 399 -4.50 35.48 -8.58
CA ASP A 399 -3.42 35.88 -9.51
C ASP A 399 -3.98 36.62 -10.75
N GLY A 400 -5.23 37.11 -10.64
CA GLY A 400 -5.98 37.76 -11.69
C GLY A 400 -7.15 36.93 -12.20
N LYS A 401 -7.65 37.31 -13.37
CA LYS A 401 -8.75 36.63 -14.05
C LYS A 401 -8.42 36.36 -15.51
N ALA A 402 -8.92 35.25 -16.03
CA ALA A 402 -8.87 34.95 -17.47
C ALA A 402 -10.28 34.71 -18.00
N THR A 403 -10.49 34.97 -19.29
CA THR A 403 -11.77 34.69 -19.97
C THR A 403 -11.62 33.48 -20.88
N PHE A 404 -12.45 32.46 -20.68
CA PHE A 404 -12.51 31.26 -21.52
C PHE A 404 -13.71 31.27 -22.45
N THR A 405 -13.55 30.72 -23.64
CA THR A 405 -14.63 30.43 -24.61
C THR A 405 -14.40 29.06 -25.24
N VAL A 406 -15.49 28.31 -25.49
CA VAL A 406 -15.44 27.04 -26.24
C VAL A 406 -16.32 27.15 -27.47
N GLN A 407 -15.76 26.82 -28.64
CA GLN A 407 -16.39 27.06 -29.93
C GLN A 407 -16.21 25.87 -30.88
N ALA A 408 -17.27 25.52 -31.59
CA ALA A 408 -17.27 24.53 -32.67
C ALA A 408 -17.85 25.15 -33.95
N SER A 409 -17.41 26.38 -34.28
CA SER A 409 -17.91 27.17 -35.42
C SER A 409 -17.71 26.47 -36.77
N THR A 410 -16.69 25.62 -36.87
CA THR A 410 -16.35 24.82 -38.06
C THR A 410 -17.40 23.76 -38.40
N VAL A 411 -18.29 23.46 -37.45
CA VAL A 411 -19.44 22.56 -37.61
C VAL A 411 -20.77 23.26 -37.24
N GLY A 412 -20.80 24.59 -37.27
CA GLY A 412 -22.03 25.38 -37.13
C GLY A 412 -22.42 25.76 -35.69
N PHE A 413 -21.56 25.49 -34.70
CA PHE A 413 -21.82 25.79 -33.29
C PHE A 413 -20.82 26.83 -32.75
N PRO A 414 -21.02 28.13 -33.02
CA PRO A 414 -20.04 29.17 -32.70
C PRO A 414 -19.86 29.43 -31.20
N GLU A 415 -20.78 28.97 -30.36
CA GLU A 415 -20.75 29.14 -28.91
C GLU A 415 -21.21 27.83 -28.25
N VAL A 416 -20.25 27.02 -27.81
CA VAL A 416 -20.50 25.82 -26.98
C VAL A 416 -20.51 26.23 -25.50
N ILE A 417 -19.51 26.99 -25.08
CA ILE A 417 -19.49 27.68 -23.79
C ILE A 417 -19.24 29.17 -24.06
N PRO A 418 -20.13 30.07 -23.58
CA PRO A 418 -19.97 31.51 -23.75
C PRO A 418 -18.74 32.03 -22.99
N ALA A 419 -18.35 33.27 -23.28
CA ALA A 419 -17.25 33.93 -22.58
C ALA A 419 -17.46 33.90 -21.07
N THR A 420 -16.62 33.14 -20.37
CA THR A 420 -16.73 32.90 -18.93
C THR A 420 -15.45 33.36 -18.26
N GLU A 421 -15.58 34.23 -17.26
CA GLU A 421 -14.48 34.72 -16.45
C GLU A 421 -14.16 33.69 -15.35
N VAL A 422 -12.88 33.34 -15.20
CA VAL A 422 -12.37 32.39 -14.22
C VAL A 422 -11.30 33.10 -13.38
N GLU A 423 -11.38 32.97 -12.06
CA GLU A 423 -10.36 33.48 -11.14
C GLU A 423 -9.13 32.58 -11.18
N LEU A 424 -7.94 33.19 -11.28
CA LEU A 424 -6.68 32.49 -11.37
C LEU A 424 -6.05 32.31 -9.99
N GLU A 425 -5.46 31.14 -9.81
CA GLU A 425 -4.63 30.72 -8.70
C GLU A 425 -3.19 30.52 -9.17
N LYS A 426 -2.25 30.90 -8.30
CA LYS A 426 -0.83 30.82 -8.60
C LYS A 426 -0.37 29.37 -8.77
N GLY A 427 0.31 29.09 -9.89
CA GLY A 427 0.90 27.78 -10.15
C GLY A 427 -0.09 26.71 -10.58
N VAL A 428 -1.32 27.08 -10.91
CA VAL A 428 -2.32 26.17 -11.51
C VAL A 428 -2.24 26.28 -13.05
N PRO A 429 -2.11 25.14 -13.77
CA PRO A 429 -2.01 25.14 -15.22
C PRO A 429 -3.37 25.40 -15.90
N ALA A 430 -3.33 25.91 -17.14
CA ALA A 430 -4.52 26.33 -17.89
C ALA A 430 -5.55 25.22 -18.13
N SER A 431 -5.09 23.97 -18.24
CA SER A 431 -5.90 22.75 -18.35
C SER A 431 -6.84 22.50 -17.18
N GLU A 432 -6.44 22.78 -15.94
CA GLU A 432 -7.27 22.59 -14.74
C GLU A 432 -8.51 23.51 -14.78
N TYR A 433 -8.33 24.75 -15.21
CA TYR A 433 -9.44 25.69 -15.40
C TYR A 433 -10.38 25.24 -16.53
N LEU A 434 -9.84 24.70 -17.63
CA LEU A 434 -10.68 24.19 -18.71
C LEU A 434 -11.54 23.03 -18.25
N ILE A 435 -10.96 22.02 -17.59
CA ILE A 435 -11.75 20.84 -17.18
C ILE A 435 -12.82 21.21 -16.16
N LYS A 436 -12.51 22.15 -15.27
CA LYS A 436 -13.47 22.70 -14.32
C LYS A 436 -14.60 23.42 -15.06
N LEU A 437 -14.27 24.30 -16.01
CA LEU A 437 -15.24 25.02 -16.83
C LEU A 437 -16.16 24.05 -17.60
N LEU A 438 -15.61 23.04 -18.26
CA LEU A 438 -16.39 22.02 -18.97
C LEU A 438 -17.37 21.32 -18.02
N THR A 439 -16.88 20.91 -16.85
CA THR A 439 -17.69 20.22 -15.83
C THR A 439 -18.81 21.12 -15.30
N ASP A 440 -18.51 22.38 -14.99
CA ASP A 440 -19.47 23.37 -14.48
C ASP A 440 -20.60 23.64 -15.49
N TYR A 441 -20.31 23.54 -16.79
CA TYR A 441 -21.29 23.67 -17.88
C TYR A 441 -21.98 22.34 -18.26
N GLY A 442 -21.75 21.26 -17.52
CA GLY A 442 -22.42 19.99 -17.74
C GLY A 442 -21.85 19.18 -18.91
N TYR A 443 -20.57 19.34 -19.20
CA TYR A 443 -19.82 18.50 -20.14
C TYR A 443 -18.94 17.52 -19.38
N SER A 444 -18.72 16.36 -19.98
CA SER A 444 -17.64 15.42 -19.65
C SER A 444 -16.66 15.36 -20.81
N PHE A 445 -15.52 14.69 -20.66
CA PHE A 445 -14.48 14.70 -21.68
C PHE A 445 -13.59 13.46 -21.60
N ASP A 446 -13.06 13.06 -22.75
CA ASP A 446 -11.94 12.12 -22.85
C ASP A 446 -10.64 12.89 -23.06
N HIS A 447 -9.59 12.45 -22.37
CA HIS A 447 -8.26 13.02 -22.51
C HIS A 447 -7.19 11.94 -22.33
N THR A 448 -5.98 12.25 -22.79
CA THR A 448 -4.77 11.50 -22.40
C THR A 448 -3.88 12.38 -21.51
N GLY A 449 -2.90 11.76 -20.86
CA GLY A 449 -2.05 12.42 -19.87
C GLY A 449 -2.79 12.79 -18.59
N LYS A 450 -2.23 13.74 -17.84
CA LYS A 450 -2.83 14.32 -16.63
C LYS A 450 -3.10 15.79 -16.86
N THR A 451 -4.02 16.37 -16.11
CA THR A 451 -4.32 17.80 -16.13
C THR A 451 -3.08 18.65 -15.85
N ASP A 452 -2.17 18.19 -15.00
CA ASP A 452 -0.90 18.87 -14.68
C ASP A 452 0.29 18.44 -15.55
N LYS A 453 0.13 17.47 -16.46
CA LYS A 453 1.24 16.91 -17.24
C LYS A 453 0.81 16.19 -18.52
N SER A 454 1.33 16.66 -19.65
CA SER A 454 1.09 16.06 -20.97
C SER A 454 -0.41 15.95 -21.31
N PHE A 455 -1.20 16.94 -20.90
CA PHE A 455 -2.65 16.96 -21.12
C PHE A 455 -2.99 17.08 -22.60
N TYR A 456 -3.81 16.16 -23.09
CA TYR A 456 -4.40 16.22 -24.43
C TYR A 456 -5.89 15.92 -24.37
N LEU A 457 -6.72 16.90 -24.72
CA LEU A 457 -8.17 16.76 -24.79
C LEU A 457 -8.56 16.10 -26.12
N ALA A 458 -9.13 14.90 -26.06
CA ALA A 458 -9.53 14.14 -27.24
C ALA A 458 -10.96 14.47 -27.65
N THR A 459 -11.91 14.40 -26.69
CA THR A 459 -13.34 14.51 -26.97
C THR A 459 -14.05 15.26 -25.85
N ILE A 460 -15.05 16.08 -26.19
CA ILE A 460 -15.99 16.68 -25.23
C ILE A 460 -17.35 16.02 -25.42
N PHE A 461 -17.93 15.50 -24.35
CA PHE A 461 -19.26 14.90 -24.31
C PHE A 461 -20.23 15.80 -23.55
N SER A 462 -21.48 15.85 -24.00
CA SER A 462 -22.56 16.51 -23.29
C SER A 462 -23.21 15.53 -22.32
N ASN A 463 -23.33 15.92 -21.04
CA ASN A 463 -23.98 15.08 -20.04
C ASN A 463 -25.49 14.94 -20.29
N SER A 464 -26.08 15.79 -21.15
CA SER A 464 -27.47 15.65 -21.61
C SER A 464 -27.65 14.49 -22.60
N GLY A 465 -26.56 13.92 -23.12
CA GLY A 465 -26.59 12.90 -24.18
C GLY A 465 -26.75 13.50 -25.58
N ASP A 466 -26.66 14.82 -25.74
CA ASP A 466 -26.63 15.47 -27.05
C ASP A 466 -25.74 16.71 -26.98
N PHE A 467 -24.60 16.68 -27.67
CA PHE A 467 -23.66 17.79 -27.75
C PHE A 467 -24.22 18.96 -28.56
N PHE A 468 -25.06 18.66 -29.55
CA PHE A 468 -25.61 19.64 -30.48
C PHE A 468 -26.97 20.17 -30.05
N ASN A 469 -27.51 19.71 -28.92
CA ASN A 469 -28.77 20.17 -28.32
C ASN A 469 -29.94 20.18 -29.33
N GLY A 470 -30.11 19.09 -30.07
CA GLY A 470 -31.12 18.90 -31.10
C GLY A 470 -30.79 19.57 -32.44
N GLY A 471 -29.66 20.26 -32.55
CA GLY A 471 -29.16 20.83 -33.79
C GLY A 471 -28.43 19.82 -34.67
N SER A 472 -28.34 20.12 -35.96
CA SER A 472 -27.55 19.34 -36.91
C SER A 472 -26.22 20.04 -37.17
N PRO A 473 -25.06 19.37 -36.95
CA PRO A 473 -23.77 19.94 -37.33
C PRO A 473 -23.66 20.18 -38.82
N MET A 474 -23.13 21.35 -39.17
CA MET A 474 -23.03 21.83 -40.54
C MET A 474 -21.66 22.47 -40.77
N ILE A 475 -20.89 21.90 -41.70
CA ILE A 475 -19.63 22.48 -42.15
C ILE A 475 -19.94 23.66 -43.09
N PRO A 476 -19.43 24.88 -42.82
CA PRO A 476 -19.58 26.02 -43.72
C PRO A 476 -19.12 25.71 -45.15
N GLY A 477 -19.86 26.20 -46.16
CA GLY A 477 -19.65 25.80 -47.55
C GLY A 477 -18.25 26.10 -48.10
N ASP A 478 -17.66 27.24 -47.73
CA ASP A 478 -16.30 27.63 -48.11
C ASP A 478 -15.23 26.74 -47.47
N LEU A 479 -15.42 26.36 -46.20
CA LEU A 479 -14.56 25.41 -45.51
C LEU A 479 -14.70 24.00 -46.13
N LYS A 480 -15.93 23.58 -46.42
CA LYS A 480 -16.22 22.30 -47.09
C LYS A 480 -15.48 22.19 -48.42
N THR A 481 -15.48 23.23 -49.27
CA THR A 481 -14.71 23.26 -50.52
C THR A 481 -13.21 23.04 -50.26
N LYS A 482 -12.63 23.75 -49.29
CA LYS A 482 -11.20 23.58 -48.94
C LYS A 482 -10.86 22.18 -48.44
N LEU A 483 -11.75 21.56 -47.66
CA LEU A 483 -11.56 20.19 -47.17
C LEU A 483 -11.56 19.16 -48.31
N PHE A 484 -12.38 19.37 -49.37
CA PHE A 484 -12.32 18.55 -50.59
C PHE A 484 -11.03 18.73 -51.37
N GLU A 485 -10.59 19.98 -51.58
CA GLU A 485 -9.33 20.28 -52.27
C GLU A 485 -8.14 19.63 -51.56
N ARG A 486 -8.17 19.60 -50.23
CA ARG A 486 -7.17 18.94 -49.38
C ARG A 486 -7.34 17.43 -49.25
N LYS A 487 -8.37 16.83 -49.88
CA LYS A 487 -8.69 15.40 -49.81
C LYS A 487 -8.89 14.89 -48.37
N LEU A 488 -9.34 15.77 -47.47
CA LEU A 488 -9.66 15.43 -46.08
C LEU A 488 -11.09 14.90 -45.93
N LEU A 489 -11.98 15.26 -46.86
CA LEU A 489 -13.27 14.62 -47.04
C LEU A 489 -13.19 13.57 -48.16
N ARG A 490 -13.88 12.45 -47.97
CA ARG A 490 -14.00 11.41 -49.02
C ARG A 490 -14.77 11.99 -50.21
N ASP A 491 -14.24 11.74 -51.40
CA ASP A 491 -14.87 12.15 -52.65
C ASP A 491 -15.75 11.00 -53.16
N THR A 492 -16.99 10.91 -52.67
CA THR A 492 -17.97 9.93 -53.14
C THR A 492 -18.98 10.57 -54.09
N GLU A 493 -19.57 9.76 -54.96
CA GLU A 493 -20.59 10.22 -55.91
C GLU A 493 -21.85 10.73 -55.19
N ASP A 494 -22.15 10.20 -53.99
CA ASP A 494 -23.19 10.68 -53.08
C ASP A 494 -22.91 12.10 -52.54
N ILE A 495 -21.63 12.46 -52.40
CA ILE A 495 -21.18 13.78 -51.94
C ILE A 495 -21.21 14.82 -53.07
N ARG A 496 -21.07 14.38 -54.33
CA ARG A 496 -21.13 15.24 -55.53
C ARG A 496 -22.56 15.54 -55.99
N ASN A 497 -23.53 14.67 -55.70
CA ASN A 497 -24.87 14.67 -56.32
C ASN A 497 -26.02 15.17 -55.43
N ASP A 498 -25.76 16.08 -54.50
CA ASP A 498 -26.81 16.94 -53.93
C ASP A 498 -27.80 16.25 -52.94
N ILE A 499 -27.27 15.71 -51.83
CA ILE A 499 -27.99 15.70 -50.54
C ILE A 499 -27.27 16.73 -49.64
N TYR A 500 -27.55 18.01 -49.83
CA TYR A 500 -26.76 19.13 -49.28
C TYR A 500 -26.82 19.32 -47.74
N ASP A 501 -27.69 18.61 -47.01
CA ASP A 501 -27.87 18.79 -45.56
C ASP A 501 -27.31 17.65 -44.68
N GLU A 502 -26.89 16.51 -45.26
CA GLU A 502 -26.48 15.31 -44.49
C GLU A 502 -24.98 14.99 -44.63
N VAL A 503 -24.12 16.01 -44.54
CA VAL A 503 -22.67 15.79 -44.54
C VAL A 503 -22.23 15.25 -43.19
N TYR A 504 -22.02 13.94 -43.13
CA TYR A 504 -21.25 13.22 -42.11
C TYR A 504 -21.63 13.58 -40.66
N LEU A 505 -22.84 13.20 -40.27
CA LEU A 505 -23.20 13.17 -38.85
C LEU A 505 -22.35 12.09 -38.18
N PRO A 506 -21.59 12.39 -37.11
CA PRO A 506 -21.07 11.32 -36.27
C PRO A 506 -22.26 10.47 -35.80
N GLU A 507 -22.17 9.13 -35.93
CA GLU A 507 -23.26 8.22 -35.54
C GLU A 507 -23.69 8.42 -34.07
N ASN A 508 -22.83 9.05 -33.28
CA ASN A 508 -23.04 9.45 -31.91
C ASN A 508 -23.05 10.99 -31.79
N HIS A 509 -24.21 11.55 -31.41
CA HIS A 509 -24.36 12.98 -31.16
C HIS A 509 -23.95 13.38 -29.73
N ASN A 510 -23.55 12.43 -28.88
CA ASN A 510 -23.30 12.69 -27.47
C ASN A 510 -22.00 13.47 -27.23
N GLY A 511 -21.11 13.55 -28.22
CA GLY A 511 -19.84 14.25 -28.10
C GLY A 511 -19.25 14.72 -29.41
N LEU A 512 -18.21 15.54 -29.30
CA LEU A 512 -17.42 16.10 -30.39
C LEU A 512 -15.94 15.98 -30.06
N GLY A 513 -15.20 15.26 -30.89
CA GLY A 513 -13.83 14.85 -30.61
C GLY A 513 -12.96 14.68 -31.83
N GLU A 514 -11.74 14.26 -31.57
CA GLU A 514 -10.77 14.00 -32.62
C GLU A 514 -11.27 12.97 -33.62
N PHE A 515 -10.95 13.21 -34.90
CA PHE A 515 -11.31 12.33 -36.02
C PHE A 515 -12.81 12.21 -36.37
N ASP A 516 -13.72 12.91 -35.71
CA ASP A 516 -15.16 12.77 -35.94
C ASP A 516 -15.63 13.15 -37.37
N PHE A 517 -15.02 14.18 -37.97
CA PHE A 517 -15.40 14.66 -39.31
C PHE A 517 -14.34 14.40 -40.37
N THR A 518 -13.06 14.57 -40.01
CA THR A 518 -11.90 14.40 -40.89
C THR A 518 -10.74 13.84 -40.07
N SER A 519 -9.73 13.26 -40.73
CA SER A 519 -8.50 12.84 -40.06
C SER A 519 -7.70 14.00 -39.43
N GLY A 520 -8.07 15.25 -39.69
CA GLY A 520 -7.48 16.45 -39.09
C GLY A 520 -8.38 17.14 -38.06
N SER A 521 -9.43 16.46 -37.62
CA SER A 521 -10.40 16.99 -36.65
C SER A 521 -9.90 16.88 -35.21
N GLY A 522 -10.17 17.89 -34.37
CA GLY A 522 -9.78 17.89 -32.96
C GLY A 522 -9.94 19.26 -32.28
N TRP A 523 -9.55 19.34 -31.01
CA TRP A 523 -9.64 20.56 -30.21
C TRP A 523 -8.29 21.28 -30.10
N MET A 524 -8.28 22.59 -30.38
CA MET A 524 -7.09 23.43 -30.25
C MET A 524 -7.38 24.65 -29.40
N TYR A 525 -6.40 25.08 -28.61
CA TYR A 525 -6.53 26.28 -27.77
C TYR A 525 -5.65 27.41 -28.29
N SER A 526 -6.13 28.64 -28.11
CA SER A 526 -5.35 29.86 -28.30
C SER A 526 -5.43 30.72 -27.05
N VAL A 527 -4.37 31.50 -26.79
CA VAL A 527 -4.32 32.51 -25.73
C VAL A 527 -4.04 33.85 -26.39
N ASN A 528 -4.92 34.82 -26.18
CA ASN A 528 -4.85 36.15 -26.79
C ASN A 528 -4.75 36.11 -28.33
N GLY A 529 -5.40 35.11 -28.95
CA GLY A 529 -5.40 34.90 -30.40
C GLY A 529 -4.18 34.17 -30.97
N VAL A 530 -3.21 33.79 -30.13
CA VAL A 530 -2.02 33.03 -30.52
C VAL A 530 -2.20 31.57 -30.11
N TYR A 531 -1.91 30.63 -31.01
CA TYR A 531 -1.90 29.19 -30.73
C TYR A 531 -0.55 28.79 -30.15
N PRO A 532 -0.44 28.42 -28.86
CA PRO A 532 0.86 28.16 -28.26
C PRO A 532 1.48 26.84 -28.73
N ASN A 533 2.81 26.80 -28.83
CA ASN A 533 3.56 25.58 -29.16
C ASN A 533 3.83 24.68 -27.93
N VAL A 534 3.00 24.77 -26.89
CA VAL A 534 3.11 23.99 -25.64
C VAL A 534 1.77 23.33 -25.32
N GLY A 535 1.81 22.24 -24.55
CA GLY A 535 0.61 21.58 -24.09
C GLY A 535 -0.20 22.48 -23.14
N PHE A 536 -1.49 22.24 -23.03
CA PHE A 536 -2.35 23.10 -22.20
C PHE A 536 -2.03 22.99 -20.70
N SER A 537 -1.46 21.84 -20.27
CA SER A 537 -0.89 21.64 -18.94
C SER A 537 0.42 22.38 -18.67
N ASP A 538 1.08 22.88 -19.72
CA ASP A 538 2.37 23.58 -19.61
C ASP A 538 2.20 25.12 -19.72
N TYR A 539 0.95 25.59 -19.89
CA TYR A 539 0.63 27.02 -19.96
C TYR A 539 0.06 27.51 -18.63
N TYR A 540 0.58 28.63 -18.13
CA TYR A 540 0.11 29.29 -16.91
C TYR A 540 -0.45 30.66 -17.29
N LEU A 541 -1.73 30.88 -17.01
CA LEU A 541 -2.46 32.08 -17.39
C LEU A 541 -2.06 33.28 -16.55
N LYS A 542 -2.25 34.47 -17.12
CA LYS A 542 -2.05 35.75 -16.47
C LYS A 542 -3.36 36.53 -16.44
N ASP A 543 -3.42 37.49 -15.53
CA ASP A 543 -4.52 38.44 -15.47
C ASP A 543 -4.80 39.08 -16.85
N GLY A 544 -6.07 39.03 -17.26
CA GLY A 544 -6.57 39.54 -18.53
C GLY A 544 -6.44 38.58 -19.72
N ASP A 545 -5.85 37.39 -19.57
CA ASP A 545 -5.71 36.46 -20.69
C ASP A 545 -7.08 36.01 -21.25
N SER A 546 -7.18 35.96 -22.58
CA SER A 546 -8.35 35.43 -23.30
C SER A 546 -8.02 34.09 -23.93
N VAL A 547 -8.61 33.03 -23.40
CA VAL A 547 -8.45 31.65 -23.87
C VAL A 547 -9.62 31.26 -24.77
N ARG A 548 -9.31 30.71 -25.95
CA ARG A 548 -10.32 30.15 -26.85
C ARG A 548 -9.98 28.71 -27.20
N LEU A 549 -10.87 27.79 -26.84
CA LEU A 549 -10.84 26.41 -27.30
C LEU A 549 -11.74 26.29 -28.54
N ARG A 550 -11.17 25.87 -29.67
CA ARG A 550 -11.85 25.80 -30.97
C ARG A 550 -11.72 24.43 -31.59
N PHE A 551 -12.82 23.90 -32.11
CA PHE A 551 -12.82 22.68 -32.90
C PHE A 551 -12.30 22.96 -34.32
N THR A 552 -11.28 22.24 -34.74
CA THR A 552 -10.69 22.30 -36.09
C THR A 552 -11.14 21.08 -36.90
N LEU A 553 -11.23 21.23 -38.22
CA LEU A 553 -11.37 20.16 -39.21
C LEU A 553 -10.09 19.97 -40.06
N MET A 554 -9.08 20.84 -39.90
CA MET A 554 -7.88 20.87 -40.73
C MET A 554 -6.61 21.18 -39.91
N LEU A 555 -6.39 20.47 -38.80
CA LEU A 555 -5.18 20.61 -37.94
C LEU A 555 -4.85 22.07 -37.56
N GLY A 556 -5.88 22.91 -37.41
CA GLY A 556 -5.77 24.31 -37.04
C GLY A 556 -5.81 25.29 -38.21
N GLU A 557 -5.59 24.86 -39.45
CA GLU A 557 -5.51 25.79 -40.60
C GLU A 557 -6.82 26.54 -40.84
N ASP A 558 -7.95 25.88 -40.62
CA ASP A 558 -9.31 26.42 -40.73
C ASP A 558 -9.71 27.39 -39.61
N ILE A 559 -8.95 27.40 -38.51
CA ILE A 559 -9.16 28.30 -37.37
C ILE A 559 -8.01 29.30 -37.19
N GLY A 560 -7.05 29.34 -38.13
CA GLY A 560 -5.93 30.28 -38.13
C GLY A 560 -4.71 29.84 -37.30
N GLY A 561 -4.62 28.55 -36.93
CA GLY A 561 -3.53 27.95 -36.14
C GLY A 561 -2.67 26.92 -36.88
N GLY A 562 -2.80 26.80 -38.20
CA GLY A 562 -2.06 25.81 -39.00
C GLY A 562 -0.55 26.09 -39.09
N PHE A 563 0.22 25.08 -39.52
CA PHE A 563 1.70 25.05 -39.60
C PHE A 563 2.40 26.22 -40.31
N ASN A 564 1.67 27.05 -41.08
CA ASN A 564 2.19 28.24 -41.77
C ASN A 564 1.87 29.57 -41.07
N GLY A 565 1.33 29.53 -39.84
CA GLY A 565 0.85 30.70 -39.10
C GLY A 565 1.80 31.28 -38.05
N ASN A 566 3.08 30.86 -38.01
CA ASN A 566 4.11 31.46 -37.15
C ASN A 566 5.02 32.42 -37.94
#